data_AF-A0A815MEH3-F1
#
_entry.id   AF-A0A815MEH3-F1
#
_cell.length_a   1.000
_cell.length_b   1.000
_cell.length_c   1.000
_cell.angle_alpha   90.00
_cell.angle_beta   90.00
_cell.angle_gamma   90.00
#
_symmetry.space_group_name_H-M   'P 1'
#
loop_
_entity.id
_entity.type
_entity.pdbx_description
1 polymer ?
#
loop_
_entity_poly.entity_id
_entity_poly.type
_entity_poly.pdbx_seq_one_letter_code
_entity_poly.pdbx_strand_id
1 'polypeptide(L)'
;MYGGIALAFDLNENYFDKLINDTTEGNVDTLSALRLNFYPKRDNSMPILIGEDAQSLRCETRCDNVILTILYQHQISDLQVQLDNPKQWINVDVVPYAFVVNTERCLERLTNGL
;
A
#
# COMPACT_ATOMS: atom_id res chain seq x y z
N MET A 1 4.86 14.29 6.98
CA MET A 1 5.15 12.98 6.33
C MET A 1 4.85 13.03 4.83
N TYR A 2 3.85 13.80 4.42
CA TYR A 2 3.31 13.76 3.05
C TYR A 2 3.91 14.82 2.10
N GLY A 3 4.98 15.51 2.48
CA GLY A 3 5.52 16.65 1.72
C GLY A 3 5.96 16.32 0.30
N GLY A 4 6.58 15.15 0.09
CA GLY A 4 6.94 14.71 -1.26
C GLY A 4 5.72 14.54 -2.19
N ILE A 5 4.60 14.03 -1.65
CA ILE A 5 3.34 13.90 -2.40
C ILE A 5 2.74 15.28 -2.66
N ALA A 6 2.72 16.17 -1.66
CA ALA A 6 2.20 17.54 -1.83
C ALA A 6 2.94 18.29 -2.93
N LEU A 7 4.28 18.24 -2.93
CA LEU A 7 5.10 18.89 -3.95
C LEU A 7 4.89 18.28 -5.34
N ALA A 8 4.62 16.98 -5.45
CA ALA A 8 4.32 16.33 -6.74
C ALA A 8 2.99 16.84 -7.37
N PHE A 9 2.09 17.40 -6.57
CA PHE A 9 0.85 18.05 -7.03
C PHE A 9 0.98 19.58 -7.14
N ASP A 10 2.19 20.14 -7.10
CA ASP A 10 2.44 21.59 -7.06
C ASP A 10 1.74 22.31 -5.88
N LEU A 11 1.54 21.60 -4.77
CA LEU A 11 0.95 22.14 -3.54
C LEU A 11 2.04 22.58 -2.55
N ASN A 12 1.64 23.33 -1.53
CA ASN A 12 2.50 23.61 -0.40
C ASN A 12 2.94 22.28 0.26
N GLU A 13 4.21 22.12 0.60
CA GLU A 13 4.75 20.87 1.18
C GLU A 13 3.99 20.39 2.43
N ASN A 14 3.33 21.29 3.17
CA ASN A 14 2.57 20.95 4.37
C ASN A 14 1.07 20.74 4.10
N TYR A 15 0.63 20.72 2.84
CA TYR A 15 -0.80 20.66 2.47
C TYR A 15 -1.49 19.44 3.08
N PHE A 16 -0.99 18.23 2.79
CA PHE A 16 -1.58 17.00 3.31
C PHE A 16 -1.34 16.84 4.81
N ASP A 17 -0.20 17.29 5.33
CA ASP A 17 0.05 17.27 6.78
C ASP A 17 -0.96 18.15 7.53
N LYS A 18 -1.37 19.29 6.97
CA LYS A 18 -2.45 20.11 7.54
C LYS A 18 -3.81 19.45 7.39
N LEU A 19 -4.12 18.90 6.21
CA LEU A 19 -5.41 18.26 5.95
C LEU A 19 -5.66 17.05 6.86
N ILE A 20 -4.63 16.24 7.09
CA ILE A 20 -4.74 14.98 7.84
C ILE A 20 -4.67 15.22 9.35
N ASN A 21 -3.93 16.24 9.78
CA ASN A 21 -3.80 16.60 11.19
C ASN A 21 -4.69 17.80 11.56
N ASP A 22 -5.71 18.14 10.76
CA ASP A 22 -6.63 19.22 11.08
C ASP A 22 -7.50 18.81 12.27
N THR A 23 -7.20 19.35 13.45
CA THR A 23 -7.81 18.97 14.73
C THR A 23 -9.07 19.76 15.07
N THR A 24 -9.66 20.49 14.10
CA THR A 24 -10.84 21.35 14.33
C THR A 24 -12.07 20.62 14.85
N GLU A 25 -12.16 19.28 14.68
CA GLU A 25 -13.15 18.44 15.35
C GLU A 25 -12.45 17.35 16.20
N GLY A 26 -12.01 17.75 17.39
CA GLY A 26 -11.75 16.83 18.50
C GLY A 26 -10.43 16.06 18.45
N ASN A 27 -9.28 16.75 18.30
CA ASN A 27 -7.94 16.23 18.66
C ASN A 27 -7.72 14.73 18.37
N VAL A 28 -8.05 14.25 17.18
CA VAL A 28 -7.82 12.85 16.85
C VAL A 28 -6.40 12.73 16.31
N ASP A 29 -5.54 12.04 17.05
CA ASP A 29 -4.22 11.62 16.58
C ASP A 29 -4.35 10.78 15.30
N THR A 30 -3.23 10.63 14.57
CA THR A 30 -3.16 9.79 13.37
C THR A 30 -3.81 8.42 13.55
N LEU A 31 -4.66 8.01 12.61
CA LEU A 31 -5.24 6.65 12.54
C LEU A 31 -4.28 5.63 11.87
N SER A 32 -2.99 5.95 11.81
CA SER A 32 -1.98 5.06 11.24
C SER A 32 -1.86 3.78 12.07
N ALA A 33 -1.70 2.64 11.39
CA ALA A 33 -1.53 1.35 12.03
C ALA A 33 -0.24 0.67 11.57
N LEU A 34 0.49 0.05 12.50
CA LEU A 34 1.60 -0.84 12.19
C LEU A 34 1.08 -2.28 12.13
N ARG A 35 1.23 -2.93 10.97
CA ARG A 35 0.90 -4.37 10.80
C ARG A 35 2.19 -5.18 10.74
N LEU A 36 2.36 -6.09 11.70
CA LEU A 36 3.46 -7.03 11.73
C LEU A 36 2.99 -8.38 11.20
N ASN A 37 3.29 -8.67 9.94
CA ASN A 37 2.85 -9.89 9.28
C ASN A 37 3.92 -10.97 9.37
N PHE A 38 3.53 -12.18 9.75
CA PHE A 38 4.36 -13.38 9.69
C PHE A 38 3.70 -14.41 8.79
N TYR A 39 4.35 -14.77 7.69
CA TYR A 39 3.88 -15.78 6.75
C TYR A 39 4.68 -17.08 6.95
N PRO A 40 4.08 -18.13 7.54
CA PRO A 40 4.79 -19.40 7.74
C PRO A 40 5.06 -20.13 6.41
N LYS A 41 6.06 -21.01 6.41
CA LYS A 41 6.28 -21.96 5.31
C LYS A 41 4.98 -22.73 5.04
N ARG A 42 4.64 -22.90 3.76
CA ARG A 42 3.40 -23.58 3.37
C ARG A 42 3.57 -25.08 3.62
N ASP A 43 2.57 -25.68 4.25
CA ASP A 43 2.37 -27.13 4.24
C ASP A 43 1.41 -27.47 3.08
N ASN A 44 1.73 -28.53 2.34
CA ASN A 44 0.94 -29.00 1.20
C ASN A 44 -0.43 -29.58 1.60
N SER A 45 -0.69 -29.72 2.89
CA SER A 45 -1.98 -30.16 3.45
C SER A 45 -3.06 -29.07 3.52
N MET A 46 -2.70 -27.79 3.33
CA MET A 46 -3.60 -26.67 3.53
C MET A 46 -4.27 -26.20 2.22
N PRO A 47 -5.53 -25.71 2.27
CA PRO A 47 -6.19 -25.09 1.12
C PRO A 47 -5.35 -23.94 0.55
N ILE A 48 -5.25 -23.89 -0.78
CA ILE A 48 -4.49 -22.87 -1.49
C ILE A 48 -5.48 -21.87 -2.07
N LEU A 49 -5.31 -20.59 -1.71
CA LEU A 49 -5.95 -19.50 -2.42
C LEU A 49 -5.27 -19.33 -3.78
N ILE A 50 -6.06 -19.27 -4.85
CA ILE A 50 -5.57 -19.12 -6.23
C ILE A 50 -5.99 -17.76 -6.77
N GLY A 51 -5.04 -17.00 -7.27
CA GLY A 51 -5.24 -15.68 -7.88
C GLY A 51 -5.78 -15.74 -9.30
N GLU A 52 -6.09 -14.57 -9.86
CA GLU A 52 -6.60 -14.44 -11.23
C GLU A 52 -5.59 -14.91 -12.30
N ASP A 53 -4.29 -14.86 -11.98
CA ASP A 53 -3.17 -15.34 -12.81
C ASP A 53 -2.85 -16.84 -12.56
N ALA A 54 -3.75 -17.55 -11.88
CA ALA A 54 -3.59 -18.94 -11.44
C ALA A 54 -2.42 -19.20 -10.48
N GLN A 55 -1.81 -18.15 -9.91
CA GLN A 55 -0.76 -18.30 -8.90
C GLN A 55 -1.34 -18.56 -7.52
N SER A 56 -0.56 -19.25 -6.69
CA SER A 56 -0.93 -19.49 -5.31
C SER A 56 -0.70 -18.24 -4.46
N LEU A 57 -1.75 -17.72 -3.82
CA LEU A 57 -1.71 -16.51 -3.02
C LEU A 57 -1.49 -16.81 -1.53
N ARG A 58 -0.78 -15.91 -0.85
CA ARG A 58 -0.65 -15.89 0.62
C ARG A 58 -1.66 -14.96 1.27
N CYS A 59 -2.11 -13.96 0.54
CA CYS A 59 -3.09 -12.96 0.93
C CYS A 59 -3.94 -12.66 -0.31
N GLU A 60 -5.24 -12.41 -0.10
CA GLU A 60 -6.14 -12.04 -1.19
C GLU A 60 -5.73 -10.71 -1.84
N THR A 61 -6.06 -10.58 -3.12
CA THR A 61 -5.98 -9.32 -3.85
C THR A 61 -6.79 -8.26 -3.13
N ARG A 62 -6.15 -7.13 -2.80
CA ARG A 62 -6.80 -5.99 -2.14
C ARG A 62 -6.15 -4.68 -2.54
N CYS A 63 -6.93 -3.61 -2.44
CA CYS A 63 -6.46 -2.24 -2.36
C CYS A 63 -6.85 -1.72 -0.97
N ASP A 64 -5.94 -1.08 -0.26
CA ASP A 64 -6.23 -0.61 1.08
C ASP A 64 -7.02 0.71 1.03
N ASN A 65 -7.76 0.99 2.10
CA ASN A 65 -8.55 2.21 2.25
C ASN A 65 -7.79 3.28 3.05
N VAL A 66 -6.49 3.39 2.84
CA VAL A 66 -5.62 4.39 3.49
C VAL A 66 -5.13 5.40 2.45
N ILE A 67 -4.33 6.39 2.87
CA ILE A 67 -3.73 7.37 1.95
C ILE A 67 -2.51 6.77 1.25
N LEU A 68 -1.62 6.14 2.03
CA LEU A 68 -0.46 5.43 1.54
C LEU A 68 -0.10 4.27 2.47
N THR A 69 0.60 3.29 1.93
CA THR A 69 1.23 2.20 2.67
C THR A 69 2.75 2.32 2.52
N ILE A 70 3.48 2.21 3.63
CA ILE A 70 4.94 2.03 3.64
C ILE A 70 5.21 0.60 4.09
N LEU A 71 5.66 -0.23 3.16
CA LEU A 71 5.85 -1.65 3.37
C LEU A 71 7.35 -1.99 3.38
N TYR A 72 7.79 -2.55 4.50
CA TYR A 72 9.03 -3.32 4.54
C TYR A 72 8.72 -4.79 4.27
N GLN A 73 9.47 -5.39 3.36
CA GLN A 73 9.38 -6.81 3.05
C GLN A 73 10.72 -7.51 3.30
N HIS A 74 10.65 -8.75 3.80
CA HIS A 74 11.83 -9.60 3.95
C HIS A 74 12.41 -9.95 2.57
N GLN A 75 13.59 -10.58 2.52
CA GLN A 75 14.31 -10.90 1.26
C GLN A 75 13.62 -11.92 0.33
N ILE A 76 12.35 -12.24 0.57
CA ILE A 76 11.55 -13.16 -0.23
C ILE A 76 10.56 -12.32 -1.04
N SER A 77 10.65 -12.43 -2.36
CA SER A 77 9.87 -11.66 -3.31
C SER A 77 8.54 -12.36 -3.64
N ASP A 78 7.51 -12.10 -2.84
CA ASP A 78 6.16 -12.69 -3.00
C ASP A 78 5.06 -11.65 -3.25
N LEU A 79 5.41 -10.36 -3.33
CA LEU A 79 4.45 -9.29 -3.60
C LEU A 79 4.22 -9.14 -5.11
N GLN A 80 2.95 -9.07 -5.51
CA GLN A 80 2.54 -8.73 -6.86
C GLN A 80 1.67 -7.47 -6.86
N VAL A 81 1.77 -6.67 -7.91
CA VAL A 81 0.86 -5.56 -8.20
C VAL A 81 0.19 -5.79 -9.55
N GLN A 82 -1.04 -5.32 -9.66
CA GLN A 82 -1.79 -5.38 -10.91
C GLN A 82 -1.66 -4.03 -11.63
N LEU A 83 -1.18 -4.09 -12.87
CA LEU A 83 -1.24 -2.96 -13.78
C LEU A 83 -2.64 -2.83 -14.35
N ASP A 84 -3.09 -1.60 -14.53
CA ASP A 84 -4.29 -1.29 -15.31
C ASP A 84 -3.89 -1.02 -16.76
N ASN A 85 -4.52 -1.72 -17.70
CA ASN A 85 -4.37 -1.56 -19.16
C ASN A 85 -2.95 -1.83 -19.73
N PRO A 86 -2.60 -3.10 -20.05
CA PRO A 86 -3.43 -4.29 -19.89
C PRO A 86 -3.49 -4.73 -18.42
N LYS A 87 -4.60 -5.39 -18.05
CA LYS A 87 -4.73 -6.03 -16.74
C LYS A 87 -3.67 -7.14 -16.64
N GLN A 88 -2.58 -6.86 -15.93
CA GLN A 88 -1.43 -7.76 -15.81
C GLN A 88 -0.87 -7.73 -14.39
N TRP A 89 -0.62 -8.91 -13.83
CA TRP A 89 0.11 -9.06 -12.56
C TRP A 89 1.61 -9.04 -12.81
N ILE A 90 2.34 -8.21 -12.06
CA ILE A 90 3.80 -8.14 -12.08
C ILE A 90 4.36 -8.33 -10.67
N ASN A 91 5.50 -9.01 -10.56
CA ASN A 91 6.20 -9.17 -9.29
C ASN A 91 6.90 -7.86 -8.91
N VAL A 92 6.89 -7.53 -7.63
CA VAL A 92 7.67 -6.43 -7.07
C VAL A 92 8.97 -7.00 -6.51
N ASP A 93 10.07 -6.74 -7.20
CA ASP A 93 11.39 -7.21 -6.77
C ASP A 93 11.76 -6.67 -5.39
N VAL A 94 12.42 -7.50 -4.58
CA VAL A 94 12.94 -7.06 -3.29
C VAL A 94 14.22 -6.27 -3.48
N VAL A 95 14.19 -5.01 -3.06
CA VAL A 95 15.37 -4.14 -3.00
C VAL A 95 15.89 -4.08 -1.55
N PRO A 96 17.15 -4.48 -1.29
CA PRO A 96 17.72 -4.42 0.05
C PRO A 96 17.66 -3.01 0.65
N TYR A 97 17.26 -2.92 1.93
CA TYR A 97 17.17 -1.66 2.69
C TYR A 97 16.18 -0.62 2.13
N ALA A 98 15.26 -1.02 1.26
CA ALA A 98 14.22 -0.16 0.71
C ALA A 98 12.85 -0.47 1.31
N PHE A 99 11.96 0.52 1.22
CA PHE A 99 10.53 0.35 1.45
C PHE A 99 9.80 0.39 0.12
N VAL A 100 8.78 -0.44 -0.03
CA VAL A 100 7.76 -0.25 -1.07
C VAL A 100 6.82 0.82 -0.55
N VAL A 101 6.58 1.86 -1.35
CA VAL A 101 5.61 2.91 -1.05
C VAL A 101 4.56 2.85 -2.14
N ASN A 102 3.29 2.73 -1.76
CA ASN A 102 2.19 2.79 -2.70
C ASN A 102 1.06 3.66 -2.17
N THR A 103 0.37 4.30 -3.11
CA THR A 103 -0.82 5.10 -2.87
C THR A 103 -2.06 4.20 -2.91
N GLU A 104 -3.12 4.62 -2.24
CA GLU A 104 -4.28 3.78 -1.96
C GLU A 104 -5.58 4.56 -2.20
N ARG A 105 -6.74 3.93 -1.99
CA ARG A 105 -8.05 4.48 -2.39
C ARG A 105 -8.36 5.87 -1.82
N CYS A 106 -7.89 6.21 -0.62
CA CYS A 106 -8.15 7.54 -0.09
C CYS A 106 -7.40 8.62 -0.86
N LEU A 107 -6.15 8.37 -1.28
CA LEU A 107 -5.43 9.38 -2.06
C LEU A 107 -6.02 9.51 -3.46
N GLU A 108 -6.35 8.39 -4.13
CA GLU A 108 -7.07 8.41 -5.42
C GLU A 108 -8.36 9.24 -5.30
N ARG A 109 -9.11 9.08 -4.21
CA ARG A 109 -10.33 9.87 -3.97
C ARG A 109 -10.02 11.35 -3.78
N LEU A 110 -8.99 11.69 -3.01
CA LEU A 110 -8.56 13.08 -2.75
C LEU A 110 -8.05 13.77 -4.03
N THR A 111 -7.47 13.01 -4.96
CA THR A 111 -6.94 13.52 -6.23
C THR A 111 -7.96 13.47 -7.37
N ASN A 112 -9.19 13.00 -7.13
CA ASN A 112 -10.22 12.75 -8.15
C ASN A 112 -9.79 11.75 -9.23
N GLY A 113 -9.07 10.70 -8.85
CA GLY A 113 -8.65 9.62 -9.75
C GLY A 113 -7.44 9.98 -10.62
N LEU A 114 -6.69 11.00 -10.22
CA LEU A 114 -5.42 11.41 -10.83
C LEU A 114 -4.27 10.52 -10.37
#